data_AF-A0AAW2ZHV0-F1
#
_entry.id   AF-A0AAW2ZHV0-F1
#
_cell.length_a   1.000
_cell.length_b   1.000
_cell.length_c   1.000
_cell.angle_alpha   90.00
_cell.angle_beta   90.00
_cell.angle_gamma   90.00
#
_symmetry.space_group_name_H-M   'P 1'
#
loop_
_entity.id
_entity.type
_entity.pdbx_description
1 polymer ?
#
loop_
_entity_poly.entity_id
_entity_poly.type
_entity_poly.pdbx_seq_one_letter_code
_entity_poly.pdbx_strand_id
1 'polypeptide(L)'
;MDDDKIIEKLIACRLIKKDETIKEEDDIDTLEYLVKYKDKSYMHCEWIVRSEVESQPRGKERTTRFHKNVMSESQITETSANDYDLTDYINPYFLEVDRIIDVSIQKKTKDVKVYLIKWKSQQYSEITWEFESDLKFVDPKMFERFYASRRLPPANQRAAPKKPSIRQFKKIQALKDADEQELDRYQRT
;
A
#
# COMPACT_ATOMS: atom_id res chain seq x y z
N MET A 1 -11.49 23.51 -7.85
CA MET A 1 -11.87 22.12 -8.14
C MET A 1 -10.86 21.27 -7.42
N ASP A 2 -11.29 20.30 -6.62
CA ASP A 2 -10.38 19.40 -5.91
C ASP A 2 -9.70 18.48 -6.93
N ASP A 3 -8.61 18.95 -7.53
CA ASP A 3 -7.79 18.22 -8.51
C ASP A 3 -7.10 16.96 -7.91
N ASP A 4 -7.30 16.69 -6.62
CA ASP A 4 -6.63 15.64 -5.85
C ASP A 4 -7.31 14.26 -5.87
N LYS A 5 -8.58 14.16 -6.33
CA LYS A 5 -9.35 12.90 -6.32
C LYS A 5 -9.74 12.41 -7.72
N ILE A 6 -8.73 12.15 -8.54
CA ILE A 6 -8.93 11.52 -9.86
C ILE A 6 -9.10 10.00 -9.69
N ILE A 7 -10.20 9.44 -10.20
CA ILE A 7 -10.47 8.01 -10.11
C ILE A 7 -9.55 7.21 -11.05
N GLU A 8 -8.74 6.32 -10.48
CA GLU A 8 -7.87 5.41 -11.24
C GLU A 8 -8.57 4.08 -11.55
N LYS A 9 -9.21 3.46 -10.55
CA LYS A 9 -9.83 2.14 -10.68
C LYS A 9 -11.06 2.01 -9.77
N LEU A 10 -12.08 1.29 -10.25
CA LEU A 10 -13.17 0.77 -9.41
C LEU A 10 -12.76 -0.64 -8.95
N ILE A 11 -12.82 -0.88 -7.64
CA ILE A 11 -12.38 -2.14 -7.02
C ILE A 11 -13.58 -3.07 -6.83
N ALA A 12 -14.64 -2.57 -6.20
CA ALA A 12 -15.84 -3.31 -5.86
C ALA A 12 -17.08 -2.45 -6.05
N CYS A 13 -18.25 -3.08 -6.14
CA CYS A 13 -19.54 -2.40 -6.05
C CYS A 13 -20.41 -3.09 -5.00
N ARG A 14 -21.27 -2.31 -4.34
CA ARG A 14 -22.24 -2.83 -3.38
C ARG A 14 -23.55 -2.05 -3.47
N LEU A 15 -24.62 -2.70 -3.03
CA LEU A 15 -25.92 -2.07 -2.82
C LEU A 15 -26.03 -1.57 -1.38
N ILE A 16 -26.37 -0.29 -1.21
CA ILE A 16 -26.80 0.26 0.07
C ILE A 16 -28.20 -0.27 0.35
N LYS A 17 -28.40 -0.95 1.47
CA LYS A 17 -29.76 -1.24 1.97
C LYS A 17 -30.42 0.08 2.38
N LYS A 18 -31.44 0.50 1.63
CA LYS A 18 -32.32 1.61 2.01
C LYS A 18 -33.26 1.16 3.13
N ASP A 19 -33.53 2.04 4.10
CA ASP A 19 -34.73 1.92 4.94
C ASP A 19 -35.97 1.84 4.03
N GLU A 20 -36.97 1.05 4.41
CA GLU A 20 -38.10 0.52 3.60
C GLU A 20 -39.02 1.54 2.89
N THR A 21 -38.66 2.83 2.81
CA THR A 21 -39.55 3.93 2.37
C THR A 21 -39.28 4.49 0.97
N ILE A 22 -38.26 4.01 0.24
CA ILE A 22 -37.89 4.55 -1.08
C ILE A 22 -38.17 3.53 -2.18
N LYS A 23 -38.91 3.95 -3.21
CA LYS A 23 -39.38 3.13 -4.34
C LYS A 23 -38.23 2.50 -5.16
N GLU A 24 -38.51 1.33 -5.73
CA GLU A 24 -37.61 0.43 -6.48
C GLU A 24 -37.00 1.00 -7.79
N GLU A 25 -37.36 2.21 -8.22
CA GLU A 25 -37.05 2.69 -9.59
C GLU A 25 -35.69 3.40 -9.74
N ASP A 26 -34.98 3.75 -8.67
CA ASP A 26 -33.70 4.47 -8.75
C ASP A 26 -32.51 3.60 -8.30
N ASP A 27 -32.14 2.64 -9.16
CA ASP A 27 -30.96 1.76 -9.06
C ASP A 27 -29.63 2.54 -9.11
N ILE A 28 -29.69 3.84 -9.41
CA ILE A 28 -28.53 4.75 -9.47
C ILE A 28 -28.12 5.20 -8.07
N ASP A 29 -29.08 5.45 -7.18
CA ASP A 29 -28.83 6.02 -5.84
C ASP A 29 -28.58 4.94 -4.77
N THR A 30 -28.68 3.67 -5.14
CA THR A 30 -28.45 2.53 -4.24
C THR A 30 -27.06 1.93 -4.39
N LEU A 31 -26.28 2.31 -5.40
CA LEU A 31 -24.98 1.72 -5.68
C LEU A 31 -23.83 2.57 -5.17
N GLU A 32 -22.95 1.95 -4.40
CA GLU A 32 -21.63 2.48 -4.06
C GLU A 32 -20.54 1.68 -4.74
N TYR A 33 -19.43 2.37 -5.00
CA TYR A 33 -18.22 1.79 -5.55
C TYR A 33 -17.06 2.05 -4.61
N LEU A 34 -16.27 1.01 -4.36
CA LEU A 34 -14.97 1.16 -3.71
C LEU A 34 -13.98 1.66 -4.75
N VAL A 35 -13.41 2.83 -4.51
CA VAL A 35 -12.60 3.54 -5.50
C VAL A 35 -11.16 3.66 -5.08
N LYS A 36 -10.26 3.35 -6.01
CA LYS A 36 -8.85 3.69 -5.93
C LYS A 36 -8.58 4.98 -6.72
N TYR A 37 -8.06 5.99 -6.04
CA TYR A 37 -7.63 7.26 -6.63
C TYR A 37 -6.22 7.19 -7.20
N LYS A 38 -5.98 7.90 -8.29
CA LYS A 38 -4.67 8.04 -8.91
C LYS A 38 -3.69 8.71 -7.94
N ASP A 39 -2.45 8.24 -7.94
CA ASP A 39 -1.35 8.80 -7.12
C ASP A 39 -1.59 8.77 -5.60
N LYS A 40 -2.58 7.98 -5.14
CA LYS A 40 -2.86 7.65 -3.74
C LYS A 40 -2.61 6.17 -3.48
N SER A 41 -2.36 5.79 -2.24
CA SER A 41 -2.25 4.39 -1.81
C SER A 41 -3.62 3.72 -1.68
N TYR A 42 -3.64 2.39 -1.57
CA TYR A 42 -4.88 1.63 -1.40
C TYR A 42 -5.55 1.86 -0.03
N MET A 43 -4.82 2.34 0.98
CA MET A 43 -5.41 2.68 2.28
C MET A 43 -6.37 3.87 2.23
N HIS A 44 -6.27 4.70 1.18
CA HIS A 44 -7.19 5.82 0.94
C HIS A 44 -8.35 5.43 0.01
N CYS A 45 -8.57 4.14 -0.23
CA CYS A 45 -9.77 3.72 -0.96
C CYS A 45 -11.01 4.00 -0.12
N GLU A 46 -12.02 4.59 -0.75
CA GLU A 46 -13.27 4.92 -0.09
C GLU A 46 -14.45 4.47 -0.94
N TRP A 47 -15.57 4.21 -0.27
CA TRP A 47 -16.85 3.94 -0.92
C TRP A 47 -17.47 5.28 -1.31
N ILE A 48 -17.74 5.46 -2.59
CA ILE A 48 -18.47 6.63 -3.10
C ILE A 48 -19.70 6.20 -3.88
N VAL A 49 -20.72 7.05 -3.85
CA VAL A 49 -21.96 6.82 -4.59
C VAL A 49 -21.73 6.89 -6.10
N ARG A 50 -22.55 6.15 -6.85
CA ARG A 50 -22.49 6.11 -8.32
C ARG A 50 -22.52 7.50 -8.96
N SER A 51 -23.36 8.41 -8.46
CA SER A 51 -23.49 9.77 -8.99
C SER A 51 -22.17 10.55 -8.91
N GLU A 52 -21.38 10.34 -7.85
CA GLU A 52 -20.07 10.94 -7.68
C GLU A 52 -19.04 10.34 -8.65
N VAL A 53 -19.06 9.01 -8.85
CA VAL A 53 -18.23 8.36 -9.88
C VAL A 53 -18.56 8.91 -11.28
N GLU A 54 -19.85 9.05 -11.59
CA GLU A 54 -20.33 9.52 -12.90
C GLU A 54 -20.08 11.01 -13.15
N SER A 55 -19.84 11.80 -12.10
CA SER A 55 -19.45 13.21 -12.20
C SER A 55 -18.04 13.40 -12.79
N GLN A 56 -17.18 12.38 -12.68
CA GLN A 56 -15.82 12.40 -13.21
C GLN A 56 -15.77 12.23 -14.73
N PRO A 57 -14.73 12.73 -15.41
CA PRO A 57 -14.53 12.47 -16.82
C PRO A 57 -14.52 10.97 -17.11
N ARG A 58 -15.39 10.55 -18.04
CA ARG A 58 -15.62 9.15 -18.42
C ARG A 58 -16.17 8.26 -17.29
N GLY A 59 -16.77 8.85 -16.26
CA GLY A 59 -17.34 8.12 -15.12
C GLY A 59 -18.44 7.15 -15.52
N LYS A 60 -19.38 7.58 -16.38
CA LYS A 60 -20.47 6.73 -16.90
C LYS A 60 -19.97 5.52 -17.69
N GLU A 61 -18.96 5.70 -18.55
CA GLU A 61 -18.37 4.59 -19.28
C GLU A 61 -17.64 3.62 -18.33
N ARG A 62 -17.03 4.14 -17.26
CA ARG A 62 -16.33 3.33 -16.26
C ARG A 62 -17.30 2.47 -15.46
N THR A 63 -18.39 3.03 -14.94
CA THR A 63 -19.43 2.27 -14.22
C THR A 63 -20.09 1.23 -15.13
N THR A 64 -20.41 1.61 -16.37
CA THR A 64 -21.00 0.69 -17.36
C THR A 64 -20.07 -0.49 -17.70
N ARG A 65 -18.78 -0.23 -17.94
CA ARG A 65 -17.80 -1.30 -18.22
C ARG A 65 -17.56 -2.18 -17.01
N PHE A 66 -17.48 -1.59 -15.82
CA PHE A 66 -17.29 -2.34 -14.59
C PHE A 66 -18.43 -3.34 -14.39
N HIS A 67 -19.69 -2.91 -14.51
CA HIS A 67 -20.85 -3.79 -14.40
C HIS A 67 -20.87 -4.90 -15.45
N LYS A 68 -20.51 -4.62 -16.70
CA LYS A 68 -20.44 -5.66 -17.74
C LYS A 68 -19.44 -6.77 -17.37
N ASN A 69 -18.30 -6.39 -16.78
CA ASN A 69 -17.25 -7.34 -16.38
C ASN A 69 -17.59 -8.05 -15.06
N VAL A 70 -18.19 -7.34 -14.10
CA VAL A 70 -18.51 -7.89 -12.77
C VAL A 70 -19.78 -8.73 -12.78
N MET A 71 -20.80 -8.36 -13.58
CA MET A 71 -22.00 -9.18 -13.74
C MET A 71 -21.72 -10.50 -14.47
N SER A 72 -20.74 -10.55 -15.37
CA SER A 72 -20.31 -11.84 -15.94
C SER A 72 -19.63 -12.75 -14.91
N GLU A 73 -19.12 -12.19 -13.81
CA GLU A 73 -18.46 -12.93 -12.73
C GLU A 73 -19.35 -13.17 -11.50
N SER A 74 -20.60 -12.66 -11.48
CA SER A 74 -21.58 -12.82 -10.37
C SER A 74 -21.06 -12.35 -8.99
N GLN A 75 -20.27 -11.27 -8.93
CA GLN A 75 -19.63 -10.76 -7.70
C GLN A 75 -20.30 -9.51 -7.09
N ILE A 76 -21.57 -9.22 -7.39
CA ILE A 76 -22.28 -8.14 -6.68
C ILE A 76 -22.69 -8.69 -5.31
N THR A 77 -21.95 -8.31 -4.28
CA THR A 77 -22.25 -8.73 -2.90
C THR A 77 -23.35 -7.85 -2.33
N GLU A 78 -24.51 -8.45 -2.00
CA GLU A 78 -25.50 -7.82 -1.13
C GLU A 78 -24.94 -7.81 0.28
N THR A 79 -24.47 -6.67 0.75
CA THR A 79 -23.77 -6.59 2.03
C THR A 79 -24.24 -5.33 2.74
N SER A 80 -24.81 -5.49 3.94
CA SER A 80 -25.27 -4.38 4.79
C SER A 80 -24.10 -3.41 5.01
N ALA A 81 -24.33 -2.10 5.09
CA ALA A 81 -23.26 -1.09 5.12
C ALA A 81 -22.40 -1.04 6.42
N ASN A 82 -22.65 -1.93 7.39
CA ASN A 82 -22.04 -1.91 8.72
C ASN A 82 -21.03 -3.05 8.88
N ASP A 83 -19.77 -2.67 9.20
CA ASP A 83 -18.56 -3.50 9.38
C ASP A 83 -17.85 -3.98 8.13
N TYR A 84 -16.96 -3.18 7.51
CA TYR A 84 -16.06 -3.76 6.50
C TYR A 84 -14.63 -3.24 6.58
N ASP A 85 -13.73 -4.20 6.73
CA ASP A 85 -12.30 -4.07 6.55
C ASP A 85 -12.00 -4.04 5.03
N LEU A 86 -11.13 -3.12 4.60
CA LEU A 86 -10.70 -3.02 3.20
C LEU A 86 -10.07 -4.33 2.70
N THR A 87 -9.59 -5.20 3.61
CA THR A 87 -8.98 -6.49 3.31
C THR A 87 -9.92 -7.50 2.63
N ASP A 88 -11.25 -7.32 2.75
CA ASP A 88 -12.22 -8.19 2.08
C ASP A 88 -12.29 -7.94 0.56
N TYR A 89 -11.93 -6.72 0.13
CA TYR A 89 -12.03 -6.29 -1.27
C TYR A 89 -10.66 -6.03 -1.91
N ILE A 90 -9.65 -5.76 -1.09
CA ILE A 90 -8.30 -5.41 -1.51
C ILE A 90 -7.36 -6.49 -0.97
N ASN A 91 -6.42 -6.92 -1.80
CA ASN A 91 -5.36 -7.80 -1.34
C ASN A 91 -4.70 -7.19 -0.09
N PRO A 92 -4.69 -7.87 1.07
CA PRO A 92 -4.20 -7.30 2.33
C PRO A 92 -2.74 -6.84 2.22
N TYR A 93 -1.92 -7.47 1.37
CA TYR A 93 -0.54 -7.02 1.13
C TYR A 93 -0.45 -5.60 0.55
N PHE A 94 -1.46 -5.12 -0.19
CA PHE A 94 -1.46 -3.76 -0.70
C PHE A 94 -1.69 -2.69 0.39
N LEU A 95 -2.17 -3.09 1.56
CA LEU A 95 -2.36 -2.24 2.73
C LEU A 95 -1.20 -2.36 3.74
N GLU A 96 -0.32 -3.35 3.54
CA GLU A 96 0.84 -3.57 4.40
C GLU A 96 2.07 -2.83 3.90
N VAL A 97 2.78 -2.18 4.84
CA VAL A 97 4.07 -1.56 4.57
C VAL A 97 5.14 -2.63 4.35
N ASP A 98 5.90 -2.48 3.26
CA ASP A 98 7.10 -3.28 2.97
C ASP A 98 8.35 -2.57 3.48
N ARG A 99 8.49 -1.28 3.14
CA ARG A 99 9.68 -0.48 3.49
C ARG A 99 9.37 1.01 3.59
N ILE A 100 9.98 1.66 4.57
CA ILE A 100 10.06 3.12 4.65
C ILE A 100 11.27 3.59 3.83
N ILE A 101 11.04 4.43 2.83
CA ILE A 101 12.06 4.90 1.88
C ILE A 101 12.65 6.23 2.33
N ASP A 102 11.79 7.16 2.72
CA ASP A 102 12.19 8.51 3.13
C ASP A 102 11.28 9.12 4.20
N VAL A 103 11.74 10.21 4.81
CA VAL A 103 11.00 11.01 5.76
C VAL A 103 11.18 12.48 5.43
N SER A 104 10.09 13.22 5.47
CA SER A 104 10.06 14.67 5.30
C SER A 104 9.29 15.31 6.45
N ILE A 105 9.70 16.51 6.85
CA ILE A 105 9.05 17.28 7.92
C ILE A 105 8.35 18.47 7.26
N GLN A 106 7.02 18.46 7.25
CA GLN A 106 6.23 19.55 6.72
C GLN A 106 6.07 20.63 7.80
N LYS A 107 6.75 21.76 7.61
CA LYS A 107 6.68 22.93 8.49
C LYS A 107 5.51 23.84 8.09
N LYS A 108 4.27 23.46 8.43
CA LYS A 108 3.10 24.34 8.26
C LYS A 108 2.69 25.00 9.59
N THR A 109 2.38 24.20 10.61
CA THR A 109 1.87 24.69 11.92
C THR A 109 2.34 23.85 13.12
N LYS A 110 2.45 22.53 12.94
CA LYS A 110 3.22 21.62 13.79
C LYS A 110 4.22 20.91 12.89
N ASP A 111 5.36 20.49 13.42
CA ASP A 111 6.31 19.66 12.68
C ASP A 111 5.64 18.30 12.44
N VAL A 112 4.97 18.15 11.30
CA VAL A 112 4.29 16.92 10.91
C VAL A 112 5.26 16.11 10.05
N LYS A 113 5.57 14.89 10.48
CA LYS A 113 6.36 13.96 9.69
C LYS A 113 5.45 13.25 8.68
N VAL A 114 5.94 13.20 7.45
CA VAL A 114 5.43 12.33 6.41
C VAL A 114 6.52 11.37 5.98
N TYR A 115 6.15 10.14 5.69
CA TYR A 115 7.07 9.08 5.27
C TYR A 115 6.74 8.63 3.86
N LEU A 116 7.76 8.38 3.05
CA LEU A 116 7.60 7.80 1.73
C LEU A 116 7.57 6.28 1.87
N ILE A 117 6.45 5.68 1.54
CA ILE A 117 6.15 4.27 1.82
C ILE A 117 6.20 3.44 0.56
N LYS A 118 6.92 2.32 0.65
CA LYS A 118 6.83 1.20 -0.27
C LYS A 118 5.88 0.16 0.32
N TRP A 119 4.79 -0.11 -0.39
CA TRP A 119 3.79 -1.11 -0.03
C TRP A 119 4.17 -2.51 -0.52
N LYS A 120 3.73 -3.56 0.17
CA LYS A 120 3.98 -4.94 -0.29
C LYS A 120 3.22 -5.20 -1.59
N SER A 121 3.83 -6.01 -2.46
CA SER A 121 3.25 -6.44 -3.74
C SER A 121 2.87 -5.32 -4.73
N GLN A 122 3.20 -4.06 -4.44
CA GLN A 122 3.10 -2.92 -5.36
C GLN A 122 4.46 -2.54 -5.92
N GLN A 123 4.48 -1.81 -7.03
CA GLN A 123 5.72 -1.37 -7.68
C GLN A 123 6.30 -0.11 -7.03
N TYR A 124 7.58 0.19 -7.28
CA TYR A 124 8.19 1.42 -6.79
C TYR A 124 7.59 2.69 -7.42
N SER A 125 6.90 2.58 -8.55
CA SER A 125 6.14 3.68 -9.14
C SER A 125 4.88 4.04 -8.34
N GLU A 126 4.45 3.18 -7.42
CA GLU A 126 3.22 3.34 -6.63
C GLU A 126 3.51 3.75 -5.17
N ILE A 127 4.75 4.14 -4.87
CA ILE A 127 5.11 4.65 -3.54
C ILE A 127 4.44 6.00 -3.28
N THR A 128 4.07 6.23 -2.04
CA THR A 128 3.23 7.38 -1.64
C THR A 128 3.71 7.96 -0.32
N TRP A 129 3.47 9.26 -0.14
CA TRP A 129 3.78 9.96 1.10
C TRP A 129 2.60 9.83 2.06
N GLU A 130 2.85 9.26 3.23
CA GLU A 130 1.82 9.03 4.26
C GLU A 130 2.18 9.74 5.55
N PHE A 131 1.17 10.21 6.28
CA PHE A 131 1.38 10.86 7.56
C PHE A 131 1.78 9.85 8.65
N GLU A 132 2.61 10.29 9.60
CA GLU A 132 2.97 9.47 10.76
C GLU A 132 1.73 8.98 11.54
N SER A 133 0.64 9.76 11.57
CA SER A 133 -0.64 9.39 12.19
C SER A 133 -1.31 8.19 11.54
N ASP A 134 -1.12 8.04 10.23
CA ASP A 134 -1.82 7.04 9.41
C ASP A 134 -1.06 5.71 9.47
N LEU A 135 0.23 5.76 9.79
CA LEU A 135 1.11 4.60 9.96
C LEU A 135 1.11 4.04 11.39
N LYS A 136 0.14 4.41 12.22
CA LYS A 136 0.08 4.01 13.65
C LYS A 136 0.06 2.49 13.90
N PHE A 137 -0.34 1.70 12.92
CA PHE A 137 -0.40 0.24 13.00
C PHE A 137 0.82 -0.46 12.38
N VAL A 138 1.77 0.29 11.82
CA VAL A 138 3.00 -0.25 11.25
C VAL A 138 3.93 -0.70 12.38
N ASP A 139 4.61 -1.83 12.18
CA ASP A 139 5.57 -2.37 13.15
C ASP A 139 6.66 -1.32 13.48
N PRO A 140 6.81 -0.92 14.75
CA PRO A 140 7.86 0.00 15.20
C PRO A 140 9.27 -0.39 14.74
N LYS A 141 9.55 -1.70 14.61
CA LYS A 141 10.86 -2.20 14.14
C LYS A 141 11.19 -1.75 12.71
N MET A 142 10.19 -1.48 11.87
CA MET A 142 10.43 -0.93 10.53
C MET A 142 11.02 0.48 10.61
N PHE A 143 10.50 1.33 11.52
CA PHE A 143 11.05 2.65 11.77
C PHE A 143 12.46 2.57 12.35
N GLU A 144 12.69 1.66 13.30
CA GLU A 144 14.03 1.44 13.86
C GLU A 144 15.05 1.05 12.79
N ARG A 145 14.71 0.08 11.92
CA ARG A 145 15.55 -0.34 10.78
C ARG A 145 15.79 0.81 9.80
N PHE A 146 14.75 1.60 9.51
CA PHE A 146 14.86 2.77 8.65
C PHE A 146 15.85 3.79 9.22
N TYR A 147 15.71 4.16 10.49
CA TYR A 147 16.64 5.11 11.11
C TYR A 147 18.04 4.55 11.32
N ALA A 148 18.17 3.25 11.60
CA ALA A 148 19.46 2.57 11.72
C ALA A 148 20.22 2.54 10.39
N SER A 149 19.54 2.22 9.29
CA SER A 149 20.17 2.16 7.95
C SER A 149 20.64 3.53 7.43
N ARG A 150 20.03 4.62 7.92
CA ARG A 150 20.48 6.00 7.62
C ARG A 150 21.73 6.43 8.39
N ARG A 151 22.12 5.69 9.43
CA ARG A 151 23.35 6.00 10.17
C ARG A 151 24.54 5.50 9.38
N LEU A 152 25.37 6.43 8.92
CA LEU A 152 26.64 6.07 8.32
C LEU A 152 27.50 5.32 9.36
N PRO A 153 28.23 4.27 8.96
CA PRO A 153 29.24 3.67 9.81
C PRO A 153 30.23 4.74 10.30
N PRO A 154 30.77 4.58 11.53
CA PRO A 154 31.85 5.41 12.04
C PRO A 154 32.97 5.65 11.01
N ALA A 155 33.60 6.84 11.04
CA ALA A 155 34.60 7.23 10.03
C ALA A 155 35.74 6.21 9.85
N ASN A 156 36.18 5.61 10.96
CA ASN A 156 37.21 4.56 10.99
C ASN A 156 36.78 3.24 10.32
N GLN A 157 35.49 3.00 10.13
CA GLN A 157 34.93 1.82 9.45
C GLN A 157 34.56 2.10 8.00
N ARG A 158 34.56 3.36 7.57
CA ARG A 158 34.28 3.76 6.17
C ARG A 158 35.48 3.55 5.24
N ALA A 159 36.69 3.51 5.79
CA ALA A 159 37.88 3.20 5.00
C ALA A 159 37.84 1.72 4.59
N ALA A 160 38.02 1.46 3.29
CA ALA A 160 38.16 0.09 2.81
C ALA A 160 39.33 -0.58 3.55
N PRO A 161 39.12 -1.74 4.20
CA PRO A 161 40.21 -2.43 4.84
C PRO A 161 41.28 -2.77 3.80
N LYS A 162 42.56 -2.71 4.20
CA LYS A 162 43.65 -3.12 3.31
C LYS A 162 43.38 -4.56 2.88
N LYS A 163 43.45 -4.81 1.56
CA LYS A 163 43.28 -6.16 1.02
C LYS A 163 44.25 -7.11 1.75
N PRO A 164 43.77 -8.20 2.36
CA PRO A 164 44.65 -9.15 3.00
C PRO A 164 45.63 -9.73 1.98
N SER A 165 46.85 -10.04 2.42
CA SER A 165 47.82 -10.79 1.63
C SER A 165 47.30 -12.19 1.34
N ILE A 166 47.75 -12.82 0.24
CA ILE A 166 47.40 -14.20 -0.13
C ILE A 166 47.57 -15.17 1.06
N ARG A 167 48.63 -15.01 1.87
CA ARG A 167 48.90 -15.84 3.05
C ARG A 167 47.94 -15.60 4.23
N GLN A 168 47.21 -14.48 4.23
CA GLN A 168 46.22 -14.13 5.26
C GLN A 168 44.82 -14.64 4.92
N PHE A 169 44.58 -15.07 3.67
CA PHE A 169 43.34 -15.76 3.33
C PHE A 169 43.30 -17.12 4.02
N LYS A 170 42.24 -17.35 4.80
CA LYS A 170 41.96 -18.62 5.45
C LYS A 170 40.65 -19.16 4.90
N LYS A 171 40.59 -20.47 4.69
CA LYS A 171 39.36 -21.16 4.31
C LYS A 171 38.30 -20.89 5.38
N ILE A 172 37.18 -20.33 4.97
CA ILE A 172 36.02 -20.14 5.86
C ILE A 172 35.46 -21.53 6.24
N GLN A 173 35.36 -21.79 7.54
CA GLN A 173 34.83 -23.06 8.05
C GLN A 173 33.31 -22.97 8.26
N ALA A 174 32.83 -21.79 8.69
CA ALA A 174 31.42 -21.43 8.80
C ALA A 174 31.27 -19.92 8.51
N LEU A 175 30.15 -19.52 7.92
CA LEU A 175 29.78 -18.10 7.84
C LEU A 175 29.39 -17.63 9.25
N LYS A 176 29.85 -16.44 9.64
CA LYS A 176 29.56 -15.89 10.97
C LYS A 176 28.10 -15.46 11.14
N ASP A 177 27.42 -15.16 10.04
CA ASP A 177 26.08 -14.57 10.01
C ASP A 177 25.12 -15.34 9.07
N ALA A 178 25.31 -16.66 8.91
CA ALA A 178 24.36 -17.46 8.16
C ALA A 178 23.08 -17.59 8.99
N ASP A 179 21.96 -17.06 8.48
CA ASP A 179 20.62 -17.42 8.98
C ASP A 179 20.46 -18.95 8.95
N GLU A 180 19.67 -19.50 9.87
CA GLU A 180 19.50 -20.93 10.24
C GLU A 180 19.22 -21.96 9.12
N GLN A 181 19.34 -21.61 7.85
CA GLN A 181 19.45 -22.57 6.77
C GLN A 181 20.91 -23.01 6.64
N GLU A 182 21.22 -24.22 7.14
CA GLU A 182 22.53 -24.83 6.92
C GLU A 182 22.84 -24.91 5.42
N LEU A 183 23.73 -24.04 4.95
CA LEU A 183 24.24 -24.10 3.59
C LEU A 183 24.86 -25.48 3.36
N ASP A 184 24.44 -26.19 2.31
CA ASP A 184 25.00 -27.50 1.98
C ASP A 184 26.49 -27.35 1.61
N ARG A 185 27.25 -28.42 1.74
CA ARG A 185 28.70 -28.50 1.46
C ARG A 185 29.08 -27.87 0.12
N TYR A 186 28.25 -28.06 -0.91
CA TYR A 186 28.49 -27.55 -2.26
C TYR A 186 28.29 -26.03 -2.41
N GLN A 187 27.62 -25.39 -1.45
CA GLN A 187 27.46 -23.93 -1.42
C GLN A 187 28.61 -23.24 -0.66
N ARG A 188 29.49 -24.02 0.01
CA ARG A 188 30.60 -23.51 0.85
C ARG A 188 31.99 -23.64 0.22
N THR A 189 32.10 -24.35 -0.91
CA THR A 189 33.37 -24.58 -1.65
C THR A 189 33.48 -23.66 -2.85
#